data_AF-A0A351RWZ4-F1
#
_entry.id   AF-A0A351RWZ4-F1
#
_cell.length_a   1.000
_cell.length_b   1.000
_cell.length_c   1.000
_cell.angle_alpha   90.00
_cell.angle_beta   90.00
_cell.angle_gamma   90.00
#
_symmetry.space_group_name_H-M   'P 1'
#
loop_
_entity.id
_entity.type
_entity.pdbx_description
1 polymer ?
#
loop_
_entity_poly.entity_id
_entity_poly.type
_entity_poly.pdbx_seq_one_letter_code
_entity_poly.pdbx_strand_id
1 'polypeptide(L)'
;MELLGLKRRQFFEWLKKYRENRKDFSIEYSRKRSSRKIDNGIEENIIKELKVELRMIPDKETGLTEIRFWHKGKLLGTQKIKSKDLKRVHL
;
A
#
# COMPACT_ATOMS: atom_id res chain seq x y z
N MET A 1 29.54 17.20 10.95
CA MET A 1 29.48 16.33 9.77
C MET A 1 29.62 14.86 10.09
N GLU A 2 30.31 14.50 11.19
CA GLU A 2 30.37 13.13 11.69
C GLU A 2 28.99 12.52 11.99
N LEU A 3 28.03 13.31 12.48
CA LEU A 3 26.66 12.85 12.76
C LEU A 3 25.94 12.21 11.56
N LEU A 4 26.26 12.62 10.34
CA LEU A 4 25.66 12.09 9.11
C LEU A 4 26.63 11.24 8.27
N GLY A 5 27.91 11.16 8.65
CA GLY A 5 28.94 10.49 7.86
C GLY A 5 29.21 11.12 6.48
N LEU A 6 28.90 12.42 6.28
CA LEU A 6 28.97 13.09 4.97
C LEU A 6 30.17 14.02 4.85
N LYS A 7 30.67 14.22 3.62
CA LYS A 7 31.66 15.26 3.29
C LYS A 7 31.00 16.64 3.14
N ARG A 8 31.77 17.73 3.35
CA ARG A 8 31.25 19.13 3.41
C ARG A 8 30.58 19.51 2.12
N ARG A 9 31.21 19.13 1.01
CA ARG A 9 30.69 19.34 -0.34
C ARG A 9 29.35 18.63 -0.56
N GLN A 10 29.21 17.38 -0.11
CA GLN A 10 27.96 16.61 -0.25
C GLN A 10 26.83 17.24 0.55
N PHE A 11 27.11 17.73 1.76
CA PHE A 11 26.12 18.40 2.59
C PHE A 11 25.52 19.63 1.89
N PHE A 12 26.35 20.50 1.29
CA PHE A 12 25.85 21.67 0.57
C PHE A 12 25.11 21.31 -0.73
N GLU A 13 25.55 20.28 -1.45
CA GLU A 13 24.81 19.77 -2.61
C GLU A 13 23.41 19.25 -2.23
N TRP A 14 23.29 18.55 -1.10
CA TRP A 14 22.02 18.08 -0.57
C TRP A 14 21.14 19.22 -0.08
N LEU A 15 21.71 20.19 0.62
CA LEU A 15 21.00 21.38 1.09
C LEU A 15 20.40 22.16 -0.09
N LYS A 16 21.12 22.24 -1.21
CA LYS A 16 20.62 22.85 -2.45
C LYS A 16 19.42 22.07 -3.01
N LYS A 17 19.55 20.75 -3.17
CA LYS A 17 18.46 19.87 -3.67
C LYS A 17 17.21 19.92 -2.78
N TYR A 18 17.39 19.94 -1.46
CA TYR A 18 16.31 20.07 -0.49
C TYR A 18 15.54 21.39 -0.65
N ARG A 19 16.26 22.50 -0.87
CA ARG A 19 15.65 23.82 -1.08
C ARG A 19 14.89 23.90 -2.40
N GLU A 20 15.36 23.20 -3.43
CA GLU A 20 14.73 23.18 -4.77
C GLU A 20 13.46 22.33 -4.80
N ASN A 21 13.47 21.13 -4.19
CA ASN A 21 12.27 20.28 -4.10
C ASN A 21 12.22 19.55 -2.75
N ARG A 22 11.58 20.19 -1.77
CA ARG A 22 11.44 19.65 -0.41
C ARG A 22 10.61 18.36 -0.35
N LYS A 23 9.63 18.20 -1.24
CA LYS A 23 8.68 17.07 -1.20
C LYS A 23 9.32 15.77 -1.69
N ASP A 24 10.15 15.85 -2.73
CA ASP A 24 10.77 14.67 -3.36
C ASP A 24 12.24 14.46 -2.95
N PHE A 25 12.79 15.32 -2.08
CA PHE A 25 14.14 15.13 -1.55
C PHE A 25 14.18 13.94 -0.59
N SER A 26 14.96 12.92 -0.95
CA SER A 26 15.30 11.81 -0.05
C SER A 26 16.81 11.58 -0.03
N ILE A 27 17.31 11.23 1.16
CA ILE A 27 18.69 10.80 1.39
C ILE A 27 18.87 9.31 1.02
N GLU A 28 17.76 8.58 0.91
CA GLU A 28 17.80 7.16 0.56
C GLU A 28 18.26 6.95 -0.88
N TYR A 29 19.03 5.87 -1.06
CA TYR A 29 19.51 5.46 -2.38
C TYR A 29 18.34 4.99 -3.26
N SER A 30 18.00 5.78 -4.29
CA SER A 30 17.05 5.38 -5.32
C SER A 30 17.76 4.75 -6.52
N ARG A 31 17.51 3.45 -6.76
CA ARG A 31 17.96 2.79 -8.00
C ARG A 31 17.13 3.29 -9.17
N LYS A 32 17.78 3.97 -10.13
CA LYS A 32 17.14 4.45 -11.37
C LYS A 32 16.85 3.34 -12.39
N ARG A 33 17.49 2.17 -12.24
CA ARG A 33 17.32 1.03 -13.14
C ARG A 33 16.40 0.02 -12.46
N SER A 34 15.27 -0.32 -13.10
CA SER A 34 14.42 -1.42 -12.67
C SER A 34 15.32 -2.65 -12.49
N SER A 35 15.34 -3.24 -11.29
CA SER A 35 15.87 -4.60 -11.15
C SER A 35 15.08 -5.54 -12.06
N ARG A 36 15.61 -6.76 -12.30
CA ARG A 36 14.90 -7.81 -13.05
C ARG A 36 13.43 -7.78 -12.63
N LYS A 37 12.55 -7.51 -13.60
CA LYS A 37 11.11 -7.53 -13.36
C LYS A 37 10.74 -8.96 -12.94
N ILE A 38 9.82 -9.08 -12.00
CA ILE A 38 9.21 -10.36 -11.71
C ILE A 38 8.57 -10.84 -13.01
N ASP A 39 8.79 -12.09 -13.36
CA ASP A 39 8.14 -12.67 -14.53
C ASP A 39 6.62 -12.60 -14.35
N ASN A 40 5.87 -12.27 -15.40
CA ASN A 40 4.43 -12.08 -15.31
C ASN A 40 3.71 -13.31 -14.72
N GLY A 41 4.17 -14.53 -15.04
CA GLY A 41 3.59 -15.75 -14.47
C GLY A 41 3.84 -15.88 -12.97
N ILE A 42 5.00 -15.40 -12.49
CA ILE A 42 5.29 -15.34 -11.05
C ILE A 42 4.42 -14.29 -10.38
N GLU A 43 4.24 -13.11 -10.99
CA GLU A 43 3.39 -12.05 -10.46
C GLU A 43 1.92 -12.47 -10.37
N GLU A 44 1.39 -13.12 -11.41
CA GLU A 44 0.04 -13.70 -11.41
C GLU A 44 -0.15 -14.72 -10.30
N ASN A 45 0.84 -15.60 -10.08
CA ASN A 45 0.81 -16.57 -8.99
C ASN A 45 0.83 -15.90 -7.62
N ILE A 46 1.64 -14.85 -7.43
CA ILE A 46 1.67 -14.06 -6.19
C ILE A 46 0.30 -13.41 -5.93
N ILE A 47 -0.30 -12.78 -6.94
CA ILE A 47 -1.62 -12.14 -6.80
C ILE A 47 -2.69 -13.18 -6.48
N LYS A 48 -2.68 -14.33 -7.17
CA LYS A 48 -3.59 -15.45 -6.91
C LYS A 48 -3.44 -15.96 -5.47
N GLU A 49 -2.20 -16.12 -5.02
CA GLU A 49 -1.86 -16.60 -3.69
C GLU A 49 -2.20 -15.60 -2.59
N LEU A 50 -2.20 -14.30 -2.89
CA LEU A 50 -2.56 -13.25 -1.92
C LEU A 50 -4.03 -12.83 -2.00
N LYS A 51 -4.81 -13.41 -2.91
CA LYS A 51 -6.20 -13.02 -3.14
C LYS A 51 -7.05 -13.27 -1.89
N VAL A 52 -7.78 -12.23 -1.50
CA VAL A 52 -8.77 -12.27 -0.42
C VAL A 52 -10.16 -12.16 -1.03
N GLU A 53 -11.06 -13.03 -0.60
CA GLU A 53 -12.49 -12.98 -0.90
C GLU A 53 -13.21 -12.13 0.14
N LEU A 54 -14.00 -11.16 -0.32
CA LEU A 54 -14.88 -10.38 0.55
C LEU A 54 -16.31 -10.89 0.42
N ARG A 55 -16.95 -11.18 1.55
CA ARG A 55 -18.37 -11.57 1.61
C ARG A 55 -19.12 -10.57 2.46
N MET A 56 -20.11 -9.91 1.87
CA MET A 56 -20.89 -8.87 2.54
C MET A 56 -22.27 -9.42 2.89
N ILE A 57 -22.62 -9.37 4.17
CA ILE A 57 -23.86 -9.90 4.71
C ILE A 57 -24.62 -8.72 5.33
N PRO A 58 -25.60 -8.13 4.60
CA PRO A 58 -26.40 -7.03 5.13
C PRO A 58 -27.43 -7.55 6.14
N ASP A 59 -27.52 -6.89 7.27
CA ASP A 59 -28.56 -7.06 8.28
C ASP A 59 -29.52 -5.87 8.19
N LYS A 60 -30.75 -6.15 7.77
CA LYS A 60 -31.78 -5.14 7.55
C LYS A 60 -32.37 -4.59 8.85
N GLU A 61 -32.33 -5.37 9.93
CA GLU A 61 -32.92 -4.96 11.22
C GLU A 61 -32.01 -3.96 11.92
N THR A 62 -30.69 -4.24 11.92
CA THR A 62 -29.71 -3.34 12.56
C THR A 62 -29.19 -2.25 11.63
N GLY A 63 -29.41 -2.37 10.32
CA GLY A 63 -28.87 -1.44 9.31
C GLY A 63 -27.34 -1.51 9.19
N LEU A 64 -26.75 -2.63 9.65
CA LEU A 64 -25.32 -2.92 9.57
C LEU A 64 -25.05 -3.95 8.47
N THR A 65 -23.86 -3.89 7.89
CA THR A 65 -23.36 -4.92 6.99
C THR A 65 -22.09 -5.50 7.59
N GLU A 66 -22.08 -6.82 7.74
CA GLU A 66 -20.89 -7.57 8.12
C GLU A 66 -20.09 -7.91 6.86
N ILE A 67 -18.84 -7.47 6.81
CA ILE A 67 -17.88 -7.84 5.78
C ILE A 67 -16.98 -8.93 6.36
N ARG A 68 -16.95 -10.09 5.72
CA ARG A 68 -16.07 -11.21 6.08
C ARG A 68 -14.91 -11.30 5.08
N PHE A 69 -13.70 -11.39 5.61
CA PHE A 69 -12.47 -11.51 4.83
C PHE A 69 -12.05 -12.98 4.83
N TRP A 70 -12.05 -13.61 3.66
CA TRP A 70 -11.70 -15.02 3.50
C TRP A 70 -10.46 -15.16 2.65
N HIS A 71 -9.57 -16.06 3.05
CA HIS A 71 -8.40 -16.41 2.27
C HIS A 71 -8.20 -17.93 2.33
N LYS A 72 -8.19 -18.58 1.16
CA LYS A 72 -8.04 -20.05 1.03
C LYS A 72 -9.00 -20.83 1.93
N GLY A 73 -10.26 -20.42 1.98
CA GLY A 73 -11.27 -21.09 2.81
C GLY A 73 -11.10 -20.87 4.31
N LYS A 74 -10.19 -19.98 4.75
CA LYS A 74 -10.05 -19.55 6.15
C LYS A 74 -10.59 -18.14 6.33
N LEU A 75 -11.42 -17.96 7.36
CA LEU A 75 -11.86 -16.63 7.79
C LEU A 75 -10.67 -15.91 8.45
N LEU A 76 -10.24 -14.81 7.86
CA LEU A 76 -9.19 -13.94 8.41
C LEU A 76 -9.76 -12.94 9.43
N GLY A 77 -11.01 -12.50 9.22
CA GLY A 77 -11.65 -11.55 10.12
C GLY A 77 -13.01 -11.10 9.63
N THR A 78 -13.67 -10.29 10.46
CA THR A 78 -14.96 -9.66 10.16
C THR A 78 -14.94 -8.20 10.55
N GLN A 79 -15.66 -7.37 9.82
CA GLN A 79 -15.87 -5.95 10.13
C GLN A 79 -17.34 -5.62 9.95
N LYS A 80 -17.94 -4.95 10.94
CA LYS A 80 -19.29 -4.39 10.81
C LYS A 80 -19.19 -2.91 10.46
N ILE A 81 -19.94 -2.49 9.45
CA ILE A 81 -20.05 -1.11 9.03
C ILE A 81 -21.52 -0.78 8.78
N LYS A 82 -21.93 0.49 8.87
CA LYS A 82 -23.31 0.87 8.57
C LYS A 82 -23.56 0.67 7.08
N SER A 83 -24.68 0.07 6.73
CA SER A 83 -25.01 -0.21 5.32
C SER A 83 -25.11 1.06 4.46
N LYS A 84 -25.42 2.21 5.09
CA LYS A 84 -25.45 3.52 4.43
C LYS A 84 -24.07 4.07 4.04
N ASP A 85 -23.00 3.63 4.71
CA ASP A 85 -21.64 4.13 4.48
C ASP A 85 -20.94 3.34 3.36
N LEU A 86 -21.53 2.20 2.94
CA LEU A 86 -21.13 1.48 1.75
C LEU A 86 -21.53 2.27 0.50
N LYS A 87 -20.55 2.88 -0.17
CA LYS A 87 -20.77 3.53 -1.47
C LYS A 87 -21.27 2.49 -2.47
N ARG A 88 -22.49 2.66 -2.98
CA ARG A 88 -22.96 1.95 -4.16
C ARG A 88 -22.08 2.37 -5.35
N VAL A 89 -21.25 1.46 -5.85
CA VAL A 89 -20.71 1.59 -7.20
C VAL A 89 -21.83 1.10 -8.11
N HIS A 90 -22.49 2.00 -8.84
CA HIS A 90 -23.34 1.60 -9.95
C HIS A 90 -22.43 1.01 -11.04
N LEU A 91 -22.73 -0.23 -11.42
CA LEU A 91 -22.18 -0.90 -12.61
C LEU A 91 -23.07 -0.56 -13.82
#